data_AF-A0A803QUG3-F1
#
_entry.id   AF-A0A803QUG3-F1
#
_cell.length_a   1.000
_cell.length_b   1.000
_cell.length_c   1.000
_cell.angle_alpha   90.00
_cell.angle_beta   90.00
_cell.angle_gamma   90.00
#
_symmetry.space_group_name_H-M   'P 1'
#
loop_
_entity.id
_entity.type
_entity.pdbx_description
1 polymer ?
#
loop_
_entity_poly.entity_id
_entity_poly.type
_entity_poly.pdbx_seq_one_letter_code
_entity_poly.pdbx_strand_id
1 'polypeptide(L)'
;MTLLNCLLSAWYGLPFVSPNNILVSTINGTGAVIESIYVVLFIIFAPKKEKIKILGLFIFVLTAFATVALVSLLALNHNPRKLFCGLAATIFSIIIELW
;
A
#
# COMPACT_ATOMS: atom_id res chain seq x y z
N MET A 1 -4.42 -3.49 7.45
CA MET A 1 -4.09 -2.06 7.23
C MET A 1 -2.61 -1.88 6.92
N THR A 2 -1.73 -2.61 7.61
CA THR A 2 -0.28 -2.73 7.35
C THR A 2 0.08 -2.88 5.87
N LEU A 3 -0.50 -3.87 5.17
CA LEU A 3 -0.24 -4.08 3.73
C LEU A 3 -0.53 -2.84 2.88
N LEU A 4 -1.66 -2.16 3.10
CA LEU A 4 -2.02 -0.95 2.35
C LEU A 4 -1.03 0.18 2.63
N ASN A 5 -0.63 0.37 3.89
CA ASN A 5 0.38 1.37 4.24
C ASN A 5 1.74 1.07 3.61
N CYS A 6 2.18 -0.19 3.64
CA CYS A 6 3.42 -0.60 2.98
C CYS A 6 3.35 -0.34 1.47
N LEU A 7 2.25 -0.68 0.80
CA LEU A 7 2.09 -0.41 -0.64
C LEU A 7 2.11 1.08 -0.96
N LEU A 8 1.36 1.92 -0.20
CA LEU A 8 1.31 3.37 -0.41
C LEU A 8 2.66 4.04 -0.14
N SER A 9 3.33 3.68 0.97
CA SER A 9 4.66 4.19 1.32
C SER A 9 5.71 3.74 0.32
N ALA A 10 5.63 2.49 -0.17
CA ALA A 10 6.53 2.00 -1.21
C ALA A 10 6.36 2.79 -2.52
N TRP A 11 5.11 3.04 -2.92
CA TRP A 11 4.80 3.83 -4.11
C TRP A 11 5.28 5.28 -3.99
N TYR A 12 5.07 5.91 -2.84
CA TYR A 12 5.59 7.24 -2.56
C TYR A 12 7.11 7.31 -2.70
N GLY A 13 7.83 6.29 -2.23
CA GLY A 13 9.30 6.23 -2.28
C GLY A 13 9.92 6.04 -3.67
N LEU A 14 9.12 5.73 -4.70
CA LEU A 14 9.63 5.52 -6.06
C LEU A 14 10.20 6.82 -6.65
N PRO A 15 11.30 6.76 -7.42
CA PRO A 15 12.05 7.94 -7.85
C PRO A 15 11.25 8.86 -8.78
N PHE A 16 10.27 8.32 -9.51
CA PHE A 16 9.37 9.11 -10.34
C PHE A 16 8.24 9.78 -9.54
N VAL A 17 7.92 9.30 -8.33
CA VAL A 17 6.93 9.92 -7.43
C VAL A 17 7.60 10.91 -6.49
N SER A 18 8.66 10.49 -5.81
CA SER A 18 9.40 11.30 -4.84
C SER A 18 10.91 11.07 -5.00
N PRO A 19 11.64 12.03 -5.60
CA PRO A 19 13.09 11.91 -5.79
C PRO A 19 13.83 11.72 -4.45
N ASN A 20 14.91 10.93 -4.49
CA ASN A 20 15.81 10.64 -3.36
C ASN A 20 15.19 9.87 -2.17
N ASN A 21 14.01 9.27 -2.32
CA ASN A 21 13.33 8.51 -1.26
C ASN A 21 13.29 6.99 -1.49
N ILE A 22 14.21 6.44 -2.29
CA ILE A 22 14.21 5.03 -2.68
C ILE A 22 14.30 4.07 -1.49
N LEU A 23 14.97 4.47 -0.40
CA LEU A 23 15.05 3.68 0.83
C LEU A 23 13.67 3.38 1.41
N VAL A 24 12.74 4.34 1.34
CA VAL A 24 11.33 4.17 1.75
C VAL A 24 10.66 3.10 0.88
N SER A 25 10.94 3.10 -0.43
CA SER A 25 10.45 2.07 -1.35
C SER A 25 10.99 0.68 -1.01
N THR A 26 12.27 0.56 -0.68
CA THR A 26 12.90 -0.73 -0.41
C THR A 26 12.34 -1.36 0.86
N ILE A 27 12.30 -0.62 1.97
CA ILE A 27 11.81 -1.15 3.25
C ILE A 27 10.31 -1.48 3.19
N ASN A 28 9.49 -0.55 2.69
CA ASN A 28 8.04 -0.77 2.62
C ASN A 28 7.66 -1.77 1.53
N GLY A 29 8.40 -1.83 0.41
CA GLY A 29 8.21 -2.85 -0.61
C GLY A 29 8.51 -4.24 -0.06
N THR A 30 9.59 -4.40 0.71
CA THR A 30 9.91 -5.66 1.41
C THR A 30 8.80 -6.01 2.40
N GLY A 31 8.33 -5.04 3.18
CA GLY A 31 7.19 -5.21 4.08
C GLY A 31 5.93 -5.68 3.34
N ALA A 32 5.60 -5.05 2.19
CA ALA A 32 4.45 -5.44 1.38
C ALA A 32 4.55 -6.88 0.86
N VAL A 33 5.75 -7.35 0.49
CA VAL A 33 5.97 -8.75 0.10
C VAL A 33 5.70 -9.70 1.27
N ILE A 34 6.26 -9.40 2.44
CA ILE A 34 6.08 -10.22 3.65
C ILE A 34 4.61 -10.27 4.06
N GLU A 35 3.94 -9.12 4.13
CA GLU A 35 2.52 -9.01 4.45
C GLU A 35 1.64 -9.78 3.44
N SER A 36 1.98 -9.71 2.15
CA SER A 36 1.27 -10.47 1.11
C SER A 36 1.42 -11.97 1.30
N ILE A 37 2.62 -12.45 1.67
CA ILE A 37 2.84 -13.86 2.00
C ILE A 37 1.96 -14.27 3.19
N TYR A 38 1.91 -13.48 4.25
CA TYR A 38 1.03 -13.75 5.40
C TYR A 38 -0.45 -13.85 5.00
N VAL A 39 -0.94 -12.91 4.20
CA VAL A 39 -2.33 -12.92 3.74
C VAL A 39 -2.62 -14.13 2.85
N VAL A 40 -1.71 -14.48 1.94
CA VAL A 40 -1.87 -15.66 1.06
C VAL A 40 -1.90 -16.94 1.89
N LEU A 41 -0.98 -17.11 2.84
CA LEU A 41 -0.99 -18.26 3.75
C LEU A 41 -2.30 -18.33 4.54
N PHE A 42 -2.78 -17.21 5.08
CA PHE A 42 -4.07 -17.15 5.78
C PHE A 42 -5.21 -17.61 4.87
N ILE A 43 -5.28 -17.11 3.64
CA ILE A 43 -6.33 -17.49 2.68
C ILE A 43 -6.25 -18.99 2.32
N ILE A 44 -5.06 -19.59 2.28
CA ILE A 44 -4.90 -21.02 2.00
C ILE A 44 -5.40 -21.88 3.16
N PHE A 45 -5.01 -21.53 4.39
CA PHE A 45 -5.20 -22.40 5.56
C PHE A 45 -6.41 -22.05 6.44
N ALA A 46 -7.03 -20.88 6.29
CA ALA A 46 -8.13 -20.46 7.15
C ALA A 46 -9.46 -21.18 6.86
N PRO A 47 -10.35 -21.31 7.87
CA PRO A 47 -11.72 -21.80 7.68
C PRO A 47 -12.50 -20.98 6.64
N LYS A 48 -13.41 -21.63 5.90
CA LYS A 48 -14.14 -21.04 4.75
C LYS A 48 -14.77 -19.68 5.03
N LYS A 49 -15.36 -19.47 6.22
CA LYS A 49 -16.04 -18.21 6.59
C LYS A 49 -15.05 -17.04 6.68
N GLU A 50 -13.96 -17.20 7.44
CA GLU A 50 -12.94 -16.15 7.59
C GLU A 50 -12.14 -15.93 6.30
N LYS A 51 -11.90 -17.00 5.53
CA LYS A 51 -11.23 -16.93 4.23
C LYS A 51 -11.93 -15.96 3.27
N ILE A 52 -13.25 -16.04 3.14
CA ILE A 52 -14.01 -15.16 2.23
C ILE A 52 -13.91 -13.71 2.67
N LYS A 53 -14.01 -13.46 3.99
CA LYS A 53 -13.90 -12.11 4.56
C LYS A 53 -12.51 -11.51 4.29
N ILE A 54 -11.44 -12.26 4.55
CA ILE A 54 -10.07 -11.78 4.34
C ILE A 54 -9.74 -11.65 2.85
N LEU A 55 -10.24 -12.55 1.99
CA LEU A 55 -10.09 -12.41 0.54
C LEU A 55 -10.76 -11.12 0.03
N GLY A 56 -11.98 -10.82 0.50
CA GLY A 56 -12.66 -9.57 0.18
C GLY A 56 -11.86 -8.33 0.61
N LEU A 57 -11.32 -8.35 1.83
CA LEU A 57 -10.47 -7.27 2.34
C LEU A 57 -9.17 -7.12 1.54
N PHE A 58 -8.55 -8.23 1.14
CA PHE A 58 -7.33 -8.23 0.33
C PHE A 58 -7.57 -7.60 -1.04
N ILE A 59 -8.66 -7.98 -1.72
CA ILE A 59 -9.06 -7.39 -3.00
C ILE A 59 -9.34 -5.88 -2.84
N PHE A 60 -10.01 -5.50 -1.75
CA PHE A 60 -10.27 -4.09 -1.45
C PHE A 60 -8.96 -3.30 -1.30
N VAL A 61 -7.98 -3.82 -0.54
CA VAL A 61 -6.66 -3.18 -0.37
C VAL A 61 -5.94 -3.02 -1.71
N LEU A 62 -5.90 -4.06 -2.54
CA LEU A 62 -5.24 -4.00 -3.85
C LEU A 62 -5.93 -3.00 -4.79
N THR A 63 -7.26 -2.99 -4.80
CA THR A 63 -8.04 -2.05 -5.62
C THR A 63 -7.85 -0.60 -5.16
N ALA A 64 -7.85 -0.36 -3.85
CA ALA A 64 -7.60 0.96 -3.28
C ALA A 64 -6.20 1.47 -3.65
N PHE A 65 -5.19 0.62 -3.49
CA PHE A 65 -3.82 0.94 -3.89
C PHE A 65 -3.71 1.24 -5.39
N ALA A 66 -4.26 0.37 -6.24
CA ALA A 66 -4.25 0.55 -7.69
C ALA A 66 -4.94 1.86 -8.11
N THR A 67 -6.04 2.22 -7.45
CA THR A 67 -6.75 3.48 -7.71
C THR A 67 -5.85 4.69 -7.40
N VAL A 68 -5.20 4.70 -6.23
CA VAL A 68 -4.27 5.79 -5.86
C VAL A 68 -3.10 5.86 -6.85
N ALA A 69 -2.51 4.72 -7.21
CA ALA A 69 -1.42 4.64 -8.16
C ALA A 69 -1.81 5.19 -9.55
N LEU A 70 -2.95 4.75 -10.10
CA LEU A 70 -3.45 5.19 -11.40
C LEU A 70 -3.81 6.67 -11.41
N VAL A 71 -4.53 7.17 -10.40
CA VAL A 71 -4.83 8.60 -10.27
C VAL A 71 -3.55 9.41 -10.20
N SER A 72 -2.55 8.95 -9.44
CA SER A 72 -1.27 9.64 -9.32
C SER A 72 -0.51 9.74 -10.64
N LEU A 73 -0.60 8.72 -11.51
CA LEU A 73 0.11 8.69 -12.79
C LEU A 73 -0.64 9.39 -13.91
N LEU A 74 -1.97 9.26 -13.96
CA LEU A 74 -2.78 9.72 -15.08
C LEU A 74 -3.30 11.14 -14.89
N ALA A 75 -3.57 11.55 -13.65
CA ALA A 75 -4.20 12.84 -13.36
C ALA A 75 -3.23 13.89 -12.80
N LEU A 76 -2.07 13.49 -12.27
CA LEU A 76 -1.16 14.38 -11.54
C LEU A 76 0.25 14.44 -12.15
N ASN A 77 0.75 15.67 -12.30
CA ASN A 77 2.13 15.94 -12.71
C ASN A 77 3.09 15.99 -11.50
N HIS A 78 4.40 16.08 -11.77
CA HIS A 78 5.52 15.90 -10.81
C HIS A 78 5.25 16.33 -9.34
N ASN A 79 5.05 17.62 -9.08
CA ASN A 79 4.84 18.16 -7.72
C ASN A 79 3.52 17.75 -7.07
N PRO A 80 2.32 17.91 -7.71
CA PRO A 80 1.08 17.48 -7.09
C PRO A 80 1.00 15.97 -6.89
N ARG A 81 1.64 15.16 -7.76
CA ARG A 81 1.78 13.71 -7.57
C ARG A 81 2.52 13.37 -6.29
N LYS A 82 3.67 14.01 -6.05
CA LYS A 82 4.47 13.82 -4.84
C LYS A 82 3.66 14.14 -3.57
N LEU A 83 2.97 15.28 -3.55
CA LEU A 83 2.15 15.71 -2.41
C LEU A 83 0.98 14.76 -2.16
N PHE A 84 0.26 14.38 -3.21
CA PHE A 84 -0.89 13.47 -3.10
C PHE A 84 -0.48 12.09 -2.56
N CYS A 85 0.53 11.46 -3.16
CA CYS A 85 1.02 10.16 -2.70
C CYS A 85 1.62 10.24 -1.29
N GLY A 86 2.32 11.34 -0.97
CA GLY A 86 2.87 11.57 0.37
C GLY A 86 1.79 11.71 1.43
N LEU A 87 0.73 12.49 1.16
CA LEU A 87 -0.41 12.62 2.08
C LEU A 87 -1.11 11.29 2.31
N ALA A 88 -1.36 10.52 1.24
CA ALA A 88 -1.95 9.20 1.36
C ALA A 88 -1.09 8.27 2.24
N ALA A 89 0.22 8.20 2.00
CA ALA A 89 1.13 7.38 2.80
C ALA A 89 1.17 7.83 4.28
N THR A 90 1.26 9.14 4.54
CA THR A 90 1.33 9.68 5.91
C THR A 90 0.05 9.43 6.70
N ILE A 91 -1.13 9.65 6.11
CA ILE A 91 -2.41 9.40 6.79
C ILE A 91 -2.51 7.94 7.23
N PHE A 92 -2.20 7.00 6.34
CA PHE A 92 -2.25 5.57 6.66
C PHE A 92 -1.18 5.16 7.68
N SER A 93 0.00 5.78 7.66
CA SER A 93 1.03 5.54 8.67
C SER A 93 0.58 6.00 10.06
N ILE A 94 0.00 7.19 10.17
CA ILE A 94 -0.54 7.71 11.44
C ILE A 94 -1.68 6.83 11.95
N ILE A 95 -2.60 6.39 11.08
CA ILE A 95 -3.71 5.51 11.48
C ILE A 95 -3.19 4.21 12.09
N ILE A 96 -2.10 3.64 11.55
CA ILE A 96 -1.50 2.42 12.11
C ILE A 96 -0.89 2.67 13.49
N GLU A 97 -0.27 3.83 13.71
CA GLU A 97 0.40 4.14 14.98
C GLU A 97 -0.59 4.49 16.11
N LEU A 98 -1.81 4.91 15.76
CA LEU A 98 -2.86 5.25 16.72
C LEU A 98 -3.70 4.06 17.22
N TRP A 99 -3.40 2.83 16.81
CA TRP A 99 -4.19 1.63 17.11
C TRP A 99 -3.32 0.52 17.71
#